data_AF-A0A7C8YIB1-F1
#
_entry.id   AF-A0A7C8YIB1-F1
#
_cell.length_a   1.000
_cell.length_b   1.000
_cell.length_c   1.000
_cell.angle_alpha   90.00
_cell.angle_beta   90.00
_cell.angle_gamma   90.00
#
_symmetry.space_group_name_H-M   'P 1'
#
loop_
_entity.id
_entity.type
_entity.pdbx_description
1 polymer ?
#
loop_
_entity_poly.entity_id
_entity_poly.type
_entity_poly.pdbx_seq_one_letter_code
_entity_poly.pdbx_strand_id
1 'polypeptide(L)'
;MALPLECRAESDEEEEAWLWGQIQAEARRDAESEPALASYLYSTILSHSSLQRSLSFHLGNKLCSSTLLSTLLYDLFLNAFSSDASLRAAVVADLRAARVRDPACVSFSHCLLNYKGFLACQAHRVAHKLWNQQRRPLALALHSRISDVFSVDIHPAARIGKGILFDHATGVVIGETATIGNNCSILHHVTLGGTGKVGGDRHPKVGDGVLIGAGATILG
;
A
#
# COMPACT_ATOMS: atom_id res chain seq x y z
N MET A 1 43.72 -9.74 11.98
CA MET A 1 42.49 -10.52 12.19
C MET A 1 41.38 -9.51 12.43
N ALA A 2 40.69 -9.10 11.38
CA ALA A 2 39.60 -8.12 11.47
C ALA A 2 38.34 -8.84 11.96
N LEU A 3 37.75 -8.35 13.03
CA LEU A 3 36.48 -8.84 13.56
C LEU A 3 35.35 -8.52 12.56
N PRO A 4 34.35 -9.40 12.38
CA PRO A 4 33.21 -9.10 11.52
C PRO A 4 32.35 -8.01 12.17
N LEU A 5 31.96 -7.01 11.38
CA LEU A 5 30.89 -6.08 11.71
C LEU A 5 29.58 -6.88 11.81
N GLU A 6 29.16 -7.17 13.04
CA GLU A 6 27.82 -7.67 13.33
C GLU A 6 26.80 -6.60 12.91
N CYS A 7 26.14 -6.85 11.78
CA CYS A 7 24.97 -6.10 11.35
C CYS A 7 23.86 -6.37 12.35
N ARG A 8 23.71 -5.48 13.35
CA ARG A 8 22.56 -5.51 14.26
C ARG A 8 21.30 -5.40 13.41
N ALA A 9 20.41 -6.38 13.51
CA ALA A 9 19.05 -6.23 13.02
C ALA A 9 18.42 -5.10 13.86
N GLU A 10 18.24 -3.93 13.27
CA GLU A 10 17.42 -2.86 13.85
C GLU A 10 16.03 -3.45 14.13
N SER A 11 15.45 -3.10 15.27
CA SER A 11 14.07 -3.52 15.57
C SER A 11 13.10 -2.91 14.57
N ASP A 12 12.01 -3.60 14.23
CA ASP A 12 10.98 -3.12 13.30
C ASP A 12 10.49 -1.69 13.64
N GLU A 13 10.52 -1.31 14.93
CA GLU A 13 10.13 0.03 15.41
C GLU A 13 11.21 1.10 15.13
N GLU A 14 12.49 0.78 15.30
CA GLU A 14 13.60 1.68 14.96
C GLU A 14 13.66 1.95 13.46
N GLU A 15 13.44 0.89 12.67
CA GLU A 15 13.38 0.99 11.22
C GLU A 15 12.22 1.89 10.76
N GLU A 16 11.04 1.69 11.32
CA GLU A 16 9.88 2.53 11.02
C GLU A 16 10.12 4.00 11.40
N ALA A 17 10.70 4.24 12.58
CA ALA A 17 11.03 5.58 13.06
C ALA A 17 12.05 6.28 12.16
N TRP A 18 13.10 5.57 11.72
CA TRP A 18 14.08 6.09 10.77
C TRP A 18 13.42 6.45 9.43
N LEU A 19 12.61 5.55 8.89
CA LEU A 19 11.91 5.76 7.62
C LEU A 19 10.98 6.97 7.71
N TRP A 20 10.23 7.10 8.81
CA TRP A 20 9.37 8.26 9.07
C TRP A 20 10.17 9.56 9.13
N GLY A 21 11.34 9.56 9.78
CA GLY A 21 12.26 10.70 9.79
C GLY A 21 12.72 11.11 8.38
N GLN A 22 13.00 10.14 7.49
CA GLN A 22 13.33 10.44 6.09
C GLN A 22 12.15 11.12 5.38
N ILE A 23 10.94 10.58 5.52
CA ILE A 23 9.73 11.16 4.90
C ILE A 23 9.50 12.60 5.36
N GLN A 24 9.64 12.88 6.66
CA GLN A 24 9.48 14.24 7.18
C GLN A 24 10.56 15.20 6.64
N ALA A 25 11.81 14.74 6.53
CA ALA A 25 12.90 15.55 5.99
C ALA A 25 12.71 15.85 4.50
N GLU A 26 12.27 14.86 3.72
CA GLU A 26 11.93 15.00 2.31
C GLU A 26 10.75 15.97 2.12
N ALA A 27 9.65 15.78 2.85
CA ALA A 27 8.48 16.65 2.75
C ALA A 27 8.78 18.09 3.17
N ARG A 28 9.69 18.32 4.12
CA ARG A 28 10.12 19.66 4.52
C ARG A 28 10.84 20.37 3.38
N ARG A 29 11.79 19.69 2.73
CA ARG A 29 12.50 20.25 1.56
C ARG A 29 11.53 20.57 0.43
N ASP A 30 10.60 19.66 0.14
CA ASP A 30 9.61 19.87 -0.91
C ASP A 30 8.69 21.06 -0.59
N ALA A 31 8.23 21.20 0.66
CA ALA A 31 7.38 22.31 1.09
C ALA A 31 8.09 23.67 1.05
N GLU A 32 9.40 23.72 1.33
CA GLU A 32 10.22 24.92 1.20
C GLU A 32 10.45 25.30 -0.27
N SER A 33 10.59 24.30 -1.14
CA SER A 33 10.88 24.51 -2.56
C SER A 33 9.64 24.80 -3.44
N GLU A 34 8.47 24.28 -3.06
CA GLU A 34 7.22 24.40 -3.83
C GLU A 34 6.08 24.95 -2.95
N PRO A 35 5.91 26.29 -2.90
CA PRO A 35 4.91 26.94 -2.05
C PRO A 35 3.48 26.48 -2.32
N ALA A 36 3.14 26.09 -3.55
CA ALA A 36 1.79 25.63 -3.88
C ALA A 36 1.42 24.31 -3.18
N LEU A 37 2.42 23.49 -2.83
CA LEU A 37 2.24 22.21 -2.14
C LEU A 37 2.46 22.30 -0.63
N ALA A 38 3.00 23.40 -0.11
CA ALA A 38 3.42 23.52 1.29
C ALA A 38 2.29 23.18 2.29
N SER A 39 1.09 23.71 2.10
CA SER A 39 -0.06 23.43 2.99
C SER A 39 -0.51 21.97 2.93
N TYR A 40 -0.48 21.37 1.74
CA TYR A 40 -0.78 19.95 1.56
C TYR A 40 0.27 19.08 2.27
N LEU A 41 1.55 19.33 2.03
CA LEU A 41 2.65 18.59 2.68
C LEU A 41 2.65 18.77 4.21
N TYR A 42 2.30 19.96 4.70
CA TYR A 42 2.16 20.20 6.13
C TYR A 42 1.00 19.40 6.72
N SER A 43 -0.18 19.51 6.14
CA SER A 43 -1.38 18.81 6.64
C SER A 43 -1.26 17.28 6.53
N THR A 44 -0.60 16.74 5.50
CA THR A 44 -0.48 15.30 5.28
C THR A 44 0.74 14.65 5.95
N ILE A 45 1.85 15.39 6.15
CA ILE A 45 3.09 14.83 6.71
C ILE A 45 3.58 15.61 7.93
N LEU A 46 3.91 16.89 7.77
CA LEU A 46 4.71 17.61 8.78
C LEU A 46 3.97 17.88 10.09
N SER A 47 2.64 17.88 10.07
CA SER A 47 1.80 18.04 11.26
C SER A 47 1.55 16.73 12.03
N HIS A 48 1.96 15.59 11.49
CA HIS A 48 1.76 14.28 12.11
C HIS A 48 3.03 13.80 12.84
N SER A 49 2.81 13.00 13.88
CA SER A 49 3.88 12.40 14.69
C SER A 49 4.24 10.98 14.29
N SER A 50 3.52 10.35 13.35
CA SER A 50 3.79 8.97 12.94
C SER A 50 3.35 8.68 11.51
N LEU A 51 4.00 7.70 10.89
CA LEU A 51 3.70 7.25 9.53
C LEU A 51 2.24 6.78 9.37
N GLN A 52 1.68 6.09 10.37
CA GLN A 52 0.31 5.56 10.30
C GLN A 52 -0.71 6.69 10.28
N ARG A 53 -0.51 7.76 11.07
CA ARG A 53 -1.42 8.91 11.08
C ARG A 53 -1.41 9.62 9.73
N SER A 54 -0.23 9.87 9.18
CA SER A 54 -0.08 10.46 7.85
C SER A 54 -0.68 9.60 6.75
N LEU A 55 -0.39 8.30 6.72
CA LEU A 55 -0.94 7.39 5.72
C LEU A 55 -2.47 7.31 5.84
N SER A 56 -3.00 7.25 7.07
CA SER A 56 -4.45 7.22 7.31
C SER A 56 -5.11 8.51 6.84
N PHE A 57 -4.51 9.66 7.14
CA PHE A 57 -5.02 10.96 6.72
C PHE A 57 -5.04 11.06 5.20
N HIS A 58 -3.95 10.63 4.54
CA HIS A 58 -3.84 10.66 3.10
C HIS A 58 -4.85 9.74 2.41
N LEU A 59 -4.93 8.48 2.85
CA LEU A 59 -5.90 7.51 2.33
C LEU A 59 -7.35 7.96 2.57
N GLY A 60 -7.63 8.55 3.73
CA GLY A 60 -8.94 9.12 4.04
C GLY A 60 -9.36 10.21 3.06
N ASN A 61 -8.46 11.13 2.72
CA ASN A 61 -8.72 12.17 1.73
C ASN A 61 -8.77 11.65 0.29
N LYS A 62 -7.92 10.68 -0.07
CA LYS A 62 -7.92 10.09 -1.43
C LYS A 62 -9.19 9.30 -1.72
N LEU A 63 -9.66 8.51 -0.76
CA LEU A 63 -10.74 7.53 -0.97
C LEU A 63 -12.13 8.06 -0.61
N CYS A 64 -12.24 9.28 -0.10
CA CYS A 64 -13.54 9.83 0.28
C CYS A 64 -14.50 9.97 -0.91
N SER A 65 -15.79 10.02 -0.58
CA SER A 65 -16.89 10.29 -1.49
C SER A 65 -18.04 10.97 -0.73
N SER A 66 -19.14 11.27 -1.40
CA SER A 66 -20.36 11.72 -0.73
C SER A 66 -20.94 10.67 0.24
N THR A 67 -20.58 9.40 0.07
CA THR A 67 -20.98 8.30 0.95
C THR A 67 -19.99 8.06 2.09
N LEU A 68 -18.68 8.11 1.79
CA LEU A 68 -17.61 7.81 2.75
C LEU A 68 -16.82 9.08 3.03
N LEU A 69 -17.09 9.71 4.17
CA LEU A 69 -16.40 10.94 4.58
C LEU A 69 -14.91 10.70 4.84
N SER A 70 -14.07 11.68 4.53
CA SER A 70 -12.62 11.56 4.73
C SER A 70 -12.22 11.35 6.19
N THR A 71 -12.95 11.98 7.13
CA THR A 71 -12.75 11.81 8.59
C THR A 71 -13.11 10.41 9.06
N LEU A 72 -14.22 9.85 8.57
CA LEU A 72 -14.61 8.47 8.84
C LEU A 72 -13.56 7.48 8.33
N LEU A 73 -13.08 7.69 7.10
CA LEU A 73 -12.03 6.85 6.53
C LEU A 73 -10.70 7.00 7.26
N TYR A 74 -10.34 8.21 7.67
CA TYR A 74 -9.17 8.45 8.51
C TYR A 74 -9.21 7.61 9.79
N ASP A 75 -10.33 7.66 10.53
CA ASP A 75 -10.49 6.88 11.76
C ASP A 75 -10.44 5.36 11.48
N LEU A 76 -11.06 4.92 10.37
CA LEU A 76 -11.04 3.53 9.95
C LEU A 76 -9.61 3.02 9.69
N PHE A 77 -8.83 3.77 8.91
CA PHE A 77 -7.44 3.43 8.61
C PHE A 77 -6.56 3.51 9.85
N LEU A 78 -6.69 4.57 10.65
CA LEU A 78 -5.87 4.76 11.84
C LEU A 78 -6.10 3.65 12.86
N ASN A 79 -7.36 3.27 13.10
CA ASN A 79 -7.70 2.15 13.97
C ASN A 79 -7.13 0.83 13.43
N ALA A 80 -7.19 0.61 12.12
CA ALA A 80 -6.64 -0.60 11.50
C ALA A 80 -5.13 -0.72 11.69
N PHE A 81 -4.36 0.34 11.42
CA PHE A 81 -2.90 0.34 11.57
C PHE A 81 -2.43 0.37 13.02
N SER A 82 -3.17 1.04 13.91
CA SER A 82 -2.83 1.10 15.34
C SER A 82 -3.02 -0.26 16.02
N SER A 83 -4.05 -1.02 15.61
CA SER A 83 -4.39 -2.31 16.22
C SER A 83 -3.63 -3.52 15.64
N ASP A 84 -2.81 -3.34 14.61
CA ASP A 84 -2.18 -4.47 13.91
C ASP A 84 -0.78 -4.14 13.40
N ALA A 85 0.21 -4.70 14.09
CA ALA A 85 1.62 -4.53 13.78
C ALA A 85 2.00 -5.11 12.41
N SER A 86 1.31 -6.14 11.94
CA SER A 86 1.60 -6.76 10.63
C SER A 86 1.30 -5.79 9.48
N LEU A 87 0.26 -4.96 9.61
CA LEU A 87 -0.05 -3.92 8.65
C LEU A 87 1.02 -2.83 8.62
N ARG A 88 1.54 -2.44 9.79
CA ARG A 88 2.62 -1.43 9.88
C ARG A 88 3.91 -1.95 9.25
N ALA A 89 4.30 -3.18 9.56
CA ALA A 89 5.45 -3.83 8.96
C ALA A 89 5.30 -3.97 7.43
N ALA A 90 4.09 -4.20 6.92
CA ALA A 90 3.83 -4.25 5.49
C ALA A 90 3.98 -2.88 4.81
N VAL A 91 3.52 -1.80 5.45
CA VAL A 91 3.70 -0.41 4.95
C VAL A 91 5.19 -0.09 4.78
N VAL A 92 5.99 -0.37 5.81
CA VAL A 92 7.46 -0.14 5.78
C VAL A 92 8.12 -0.96 4.67
N ALA A 93 7.78 -2.25 4.56
CA ALA A 93 8.31 -3.14 3.54
C ALA A 93 7.94 -2.69 2.12
N ASP A 94 6.71 -2.24 1.90
CA ASP A 94 6.24 -1.79 0.58
C ASP A 94 6.88 -0.45 0.17
N LEU A 95 7.10 0.48 1.13
CA LEU A 95 7.86 1.72 0.89
C LEU A 95 9.32 1.42 0.49
N ARG A 96 9.97 0.48 1.19
CA ARG A 96 11.31 0.01 0.82
C ARG A 96 11.34 -0.65 -0.55
N ALA A 97 10.37 -1.52 -0.83
CA ALA A 97 10.26 -2.18 -2.11
C ALA A 97 10.18 -1.20 -3.27
N ALA A 98 9.42 -0.11 -3.14
CA ALA A 98 9.40 0.98 -4.10
C ALA A 98 10.77 1.67 -4.22
N ARG A 99 11.33 2.12 -3.09
CA ARG A 99 12.59 2.86 -3.06
C ARG A 99 13.78 2.11 -3.66
N VAL A 100 13.80 0.77 -3.51
CA VAL A 100 14.90 -0.09 -3.95
C VAL A 100 14.71 -0.57 -5.39
N ARG A 101 13.48 -0.88 -5.81
CA ARG A 101 13.22 -1.59 -7.07
C ARG A 101 12.66 -0.73 -8.18
N ASP A 102 12.16 0.47 -7.87
CA ASP A 102 11.77 1.44 -8.88
C ASP A 102 12.85 2.54 -9.00
N PRO A 103 13.60 2.60 -10.12
CA PRO A 103 14.57 3.65 -10.37
C PRO A 103 13.99 5.07 -10.37
N ALA A 104 12.69 5.23 -10.66
CA ALA A 104 12.00 6.51 -10.62
C ALA A 104 11.59 6.92 -9.19
N CYS A 105 11.63 5.99 -8.23
CA CYS A 105 11.32 6.24 -6.83
C CYS A 105 12.56 6.76 -6.09
N VAL A 106 12.81 8.06 -6.21
CA VAL A 106 13.98 8.70 -5.58
C VAL A 106 13.79 8.99 -4.08
N SER A 107 12.56 9.01 -3.58
CA SER A 107 12.22 9.40 -2.21
C SER A 107 11.08 8.56 -1.61
N PHE A 108 11.07 8.41 -0.27
CA PHE A 108 9.99 7.71 0.42
C PHE A 108 8.70 8.54 0.47
N SER A 109 8.82 9.87 0.62
CA SER A 109 7.68 10.79 0.66
C SER A 109 6.90 10.79 -0.65
N HIS A 110 7.58 10.71 -1.81
CA HIS A 110 6.89 10.65 -3.11
C HIS A 110 6.17 9.33 -3.31
N CYS A 111 6.72 8.21 -2.81
CA CYS A 111 5.99 6.95 -2.79
C CYS A 111 4.73 7.07 -1.91
N LEU A 112 4.87 7.55 -0.68
CA LEU A 112 3.75 7.74 0.25
C LEU A 112 2.65 8.63 -0.35
N LEU A 113 3.00 9.72 -1.02
CA LEU A 113 2.03 10.71 -1.49
C LEU A 113 1.44 10.39 -2.86
N ASN A 114 2.25 9.84 -3.77
CA ASN A 114 1.93 9.85 -5.21
C ASN A 114 1.85 8.46 -5.84
N TYR A 115 2.35 7.41 -5.18
CA TYR A 115 2.36 6.07 -5.77
C TYR A 115 1.02 5.39 -5.52
N LYS A 116 0.13 5.47 -6.51
CA LYS A 116 -1.21 4.87 -6.43
C LYS A 116 -1.18 3.35 -6.19
N GLY A 117 -0.16 2.65 -6.70
CA GLY A 117 0.02 1.22 -6.46
C GLY A 117 0.31 0.91 -4.99
N PHE A 118 1.21 1.69 -4.37
CA PHE A 118 1.48 1.61 -2.93
C PHE A 118 0.21 1.92 -2.12
N LEU A 119 -0.46 3.04 -2.40
CA LEU A 119 -1.68 3.47 -1.69
C LEU A 119 -2.82 2.45 -1.81
N ALA A 120 -3.05 1.92 -3.01
CA ALA A 120 -4.05 0.88 -3.25
C ALA A 120 -3.74 -0.39 -2.47
N CYS A 121 -2.47 -0.81 -2.40
CA CYS A 121 -2.06 -1.97 -1.63
C CYS A 121 -2.35 -1.79 -0.14
N GLN A 122 -1.99 -0.64 0.45
CA GLN A 122 -2.25 -0.39 1.88
C GLN A 122 -3.75 -0.33 2.18
N ALA A 123 -4.53 0.31 1.31
CA ALA A 123 -5.98 0.37 1.44
C ALA A 123 -6.64 -1.01 1.30
N HIS A 124 -6.15 -1.84 0.38
CA HIS A 124 -6.58 -3.24 0.23
C HIS A 124 -6.35 -4.04 1.51
N ARG A 125 -5.19 -3.90 2.17
CA ARG A 125 -4.92 -4.62 3.43
C ARG A 125 -5.94 -4.30 4.52
N VAL A 126 -6.40 -3.05 4.60
CA VAL A 126 -7.48 -2.66 5.51
C VAL A 126 -8.83 -3.22 5.06
N ALA A 127 -9.13 -3.20 3.76
CA ALA A 127 -10.32 -3.89 3.23
C ALA A 127 -10.31 -5.40 3.52
N HIS A 128 -9.15 -6.06 3.41
CA HIS A 128 -8.94 -7.47 3.75
C HIS A 128 -9.19 -7.74 5.24
N LYS A 129 -8.66 -6.89 6.12
CA LYS A 129 -8.93 -6.97 7.55
C LYS A 129 -10.42 -6.85 7.86
N LEU A 130 -11.11 -5.88 7.24
CA LEU A 130 -12.55 -5.69 7.39
C LEU A 130 -13.34 -6.91 6.89
N TRP A 131 -12.92 -7.49 5.77
CA TRP A 131 -13.51 -8.72 5.23
C TRP A 131 -13.45 -9.87 6.24
N ASN A 132 -12.29 -10.09 6.85
CA ASN A 132 -12.07 -11.15 7.84
C ASN A 132 -12.83 -10.88 9.16
N GLN A 133 -13.08 -9.62 9.50
CA GLN A 133 -13.94 -9.20 10.62
C GLN A 133 -15.44 -9.30 10.30
N GLN A 134 -15.83 -9.94 9.19
CA GLN A 134 -17.21 -10.04 8.71
C GLN A 134 -17.87 -8.69 8.38
N ARG A 135 -17.11 -7.60 8.26
CA ARG A 135 -17.58 -6.28 7.80
C ARG A 135 -17.56 -6.18 6.27
N ARG A 136 -18.04 -7.23 5.59
CA ARG A 136 -17.92 -7.41 4.14
C ARG A 136 -18.55 -6.28 3.31
N PRO A 137 -19.73 -5.72 3.65
CA PRO A 137 -20.28 -4.59 2.90
C PRO A 137 -19.35 -3.37 2.88
N LEU A 138 -18.70 -3.07 4.01
CA LEU A 138 -17.75 -1.97 4.09
C LEU A 138 -16.44 -2.30 3.35
N ALA A 139 -15.95 -3.55 3.44
CA ALA A 139 -14.79 -3.99 2.68
C ALA A 139 -15.01 -3.82 1.16
N LEU A 140 -16.19 -4.17 0.66
CA LEU A 140 -16.58 -4.00 -0.74
C LEU A 140 -16.76 -2.53 -1.13
N ALA A 141 -17.37 -1.72 -0.25
CA ALA A 141 -17.48 -0.28 -0.49
C ALA A 141 -16.09 0.38 -0.59
N LEU A 142 -15.16 0.00 0.28
CA LEU A 142 -13.78 0.49 0.25
C LEU A 142 -13.04 0.00 -1.01
N HIS A 143 -13.20 -1.27 -1.36
CA HIS A 143 -12.66 -1.85 -2.60
C HIS A 143 -13.13 -1.10 -3.84
N SER A 144 -14.41 -0.75 -3.94
CA SER A 144 -14.93 0.08 -5.04
C SER A 144 -14.19 1.42 -5.12
N ARG A 145 -13.99 2.11 -4.00
CA ARG A 145 -13.25 3.39 -3.98
C ARG A 145 -11.79 3.23 -4.39
N ILE A 146 -11.14 2.13 -4.01
CA ILE A 146 -9.76 1.83 -4.41
C ILE A 146 -9.69 1.67 -5.94
N SER A 147 -10.64 0.91 -6.52
CA SER A 147 -10.74 0.74 -7.97
C SER A 147 -10.96 2.08 -8.68
N ASP A 148 -11.92 2.90 -8.22
CA ASP A 148 -12.23 4.20 -8.81
C ASP A 148 -11.04 5.17 -8.79
N VAL A 149 -10.37 5.30 -7.64
CA VAL A 149 -9.38 6.35 -7.38
C VAL A 149 -7.99 5.97 -7.89
N PHE A 150 -7.61 4.69 -7.75
CA PHE A 150 -6.27 4.23 -8.08
C PHE A 150 -6.22 3.38 -9.35
N SER A 151 -7.38 3.00 -9.91
CA SER A 151 -7.49 2.08 -11.04
C SER A 151 -6.85 0.72 -10.74
N VAL A 152 -7.03 0.25 -9.51
CA VAL A 152 -6.48 -1.02 -8.99
C VAL A 152 -7.63 -1.81 -8.36
N ASP A 153 -7.99 -2.94 -8.96
CA ASP A 153 -9.10 -3.78 -8.53
C ASP A 153 -8.55 -5.02 -7.82
N ILE A 154 -8.54 -5.00 -6.49
CA ILE A 154 -8.08 -6.13 -5.67
C ILE A 154 -9.21 -6.55 -4.76
N HIS A 155 -9.78 -7.72 -5.00
CA HIS A 155 -10.86 -8.23 -4.18
C HIS A 155 -10.44 -8.32 -2.70
N PRO A 156 -11.27 -7.89 -1.73
CA PRO A 156 -10.89 -7.89 -0.31
C PRO A 156 -10.43 -9.24 0.23
N ALA A 157 -10.95 -10.36 -0.28
CA ALA A 157 -10.54 -11.71 0.14
C ALA A 157 -9.16 -12.15 -0.39
N ALA A 158 -8.61 -11.48 -1.40
CA ALA A 158 -7.29 -11.81 -1.93
C ALA A 158 -6.22 -11.64 -0.85
N ARG A 159 -5.24 -12.55 -0.81
CA ARG A 159 -4.15 -12.51 0.17
C ARG A 159 -2.89 -11.99 -0.48
N ILE A 160 -2.30 -10.94 0.09
CA ILE A 160 -1.10 -10.31 -0.44
C ILE A 160 -0.05 -10.20 0.67
N GLY A 161 1.15 -10.72 0.41
CA GLY A 161 2.33 -10.59 1.26
C GLY A 161 2.82 -9.15 1.38
N LYS A 162 4.04 -8.94 1.88
CA LYS A 162 4.66 -7.61 2.05
C LYS A 162 5.89 -7.44 1.14
N GLY A 163 6.36 -6.21 1.00
CA GLY A 163 7.42 -5.88 0.04
C GLY A 163 6.89 -5.91 -1.39
N ILE A 164 5.67 -5.46 -1.62
CA ILE A 164 5.04 -5.47 -2.94
C ILE A 164 5.36 -4.17 -3.67
N LEU A 165 5.81 -4.30 -4.92
CA LEU A 165 5.89 -3.18 -5.85
C LEU A 165 4.76 -3.31 -6.87
N PHE A 166 3.84 -2.35 -6.88
CA PHE A 166 2.93 -2.14 -8.01
C PHE A 166 3.46 -0.99 -8.84
N ASP A 167 4.06 -1.31 -9.98
CA ASP A 167 4.64 -0.32 -10.89
C ASP A 167 3.60 0.09 -11.93
N HIS A 168 3.36 1.40 -12.04
CA HIS A 168 2.33 2.02 -12.88
C HIS A 168 0.89 1.51 -12.70
N ALA A 169 0.63 0.61 -11.74
CA ALA A 169 -0.57 -0.06 -11.17
C ALA A 169 -1.96 -0.01 -11.86
N THR A 170 -2.24 0.98 -12.70
CA THR A 170 -3.42 1.10 -13.56
C THR A 170 -3.80 -0.24 -14.16
N GLY A 171 -5.07 -0.59 -14.07
CA GLY A 171 -5.65 -1.77 -14.69
C GLY A 171 -5.18 -3.09 -14.07
N VAL A 172 -4.53 -3.07 -12.91
CA VAL A 172 -4.27 -4.31 -12.16
C VAL A 172 -5.59 -4.88 -11.65
N VAL A 173 -5.82 -6.16 -11.89
CA VAL A 173 -7.01 -6.91 -11.44
C VAL A 173 -6.55 -8.16 -10.68
N ILE A 174 -6.94 -8.30 -9.42
CA ILE A 174 -6.58 -9.44 -8.56
C ILE A 174 -7.85 -10.00 -7.92
N GLY A 175 -8.20 -11.22 -8.31
CA GLY A 175 -9.47 -11.83 -7.92
C GLY A 175 -9.51 -12.45 -6.53
N GLU A 176 -10.72 -12.85 -6.12
CA GLU A 176 -11.09 -13.23 -4.75
C GLU A 176 -10.18 -14.26 -4.08
N THR A 177 -9.76 -15.30 -4.80
CA THR A 177 -9.00 -16.43 -4.22
C THR A 177 -7.52 -16.37 -4.57
N ALA A 178 -7.06 -15.25 -5.13
CA ALA A 178 -5.66 -15.08 -5.49
C ALA A 178 -4.80 -15.00 -4.23
N THR A 179 -3.58 -15.54 -4.32
CA THR A 179 -2.54 -15.30 -3.32
C THR A 179 -1.31 -14.74 -3.99
N ILE A 180 -0.72 -13.71 -3.39
CA ILE A 180 0.55 -13.13 -3.79
C ILE A 180 1.50 -13.23 -2.60
N GLY A 181 2.67 -13.83 -2.81
CA GLY A 181 3.74 -13.95 -1.84
C GLY A 181 4.40 -12.61 -1.51
N ASN A 182 5.50 -12.67 -0.76
CA ASN A 182 6.30 -11.51 -0.42
C ASN A 182 7.20 -11.08 -1.58
N ASN A 183 7.67 -9.84 -1.54
CA ASN A 183 8.70 -9.34 -2.45
C ASN A 183 8.33 -9.46 -3.94
N CYS A 184 7.04 -9.45 -4.28
CA CYS A 184 6.60 -9.49 -5.67
C CYS A 184 6.63 -8.10 -6.33
N SER A 185 6.82 -8.07 -7.64
CA SER A 185 6.70 -6.86 -8.48
C SER A 185 5.66 -7.10 -9.56
N ILE A 186 4.66 -6.24 -9.65
CA ILE A 186 3.51 -6.38 -10.55
C ILE A 186 3.34 -5.07 -11.31
N LEU A 187 3.44 -5.14 -12.65
CA LEU A 187 3.31 -3.96 -13.51
C LEU A 187 1.84 -3.69 -13.89
N HIS A 188 1.60 -2.57 -14.57
CA HIS A 188 0.27 -2.16 -15.02
C HIS A 188 -0.42 -3.23 -15.90
N HIS A 189 -1.76 -3.20 -15.92
CA HIS A 189 -2.62 -4.11 -16.71
C HIS A 189 -2.44 -5.60 -16.40
N VAL A 190 -1.78 -5.98 -15.30
CA VAL A 190 -1.70 -7.39 -14.89
C VAL A 190 -3.06 -7.88 -14.37
N THR A 191 -3.48 -9.05 -14.83
CA THR A 191 -4.68 -9.72 -14.34
C THR A 191 -4.32 -11.06 -13.70
N LEU A 192 -4.67 -11.23 -12.42
CA LEU A 192 -4.71 -12.50 -11.71
C LEU A 192 -6.19 -12.91 -11.57
N GLY A 193 -6.74 -13.45 -12.66
CA GLY A 193 -8.17 -13.64 -12.88
C GLY A 193 -8.62 -15.10 -12.84
N GLY A 194 -9.93 -15.29 -12.94
CA GLY A 194 -10.55 -16.60 -13.09
C GLY A 194 -10.96 -16.90 -14.53
N THR A 195 -11.14 -18.17 -14.87
CA THR A 195 -11.55 -18.62 -16.22
C THR A 195 -13.06 -18.65 -16.47
N GLY A 196 -13.91 -18.50 -15.46
CA GLY A 196 -15.37 -18.56 -15.66
C GLY A 196 -16.23 -18.62 -14.40
N LYS A 197 -17.40 -19.27 -14.53
CA LYS A 197 -18.57 -19.15 -13.63
C LYS A 197 -18.53 -20.01 -12.36
N VAL A 198 -17.55 -20.90 -12.22
CA VAL A 198 -17.52 -21.86 -11.11
C VAL A 198 -16.89 -21.19 -9.88
N GLY A 199 -17.57 -21.28 -8.73
CA GLY A 199 -17.04 -20.82 -7.45
C GLY A 199 -15.93 -21.73 -6.92
N GLY A 200 -15.34 -21.37 -5.78
CA GLY A 200 -14.19 -22.07 -5.21
C GLY A 200 -12.86 -21.43 -5.56
N ASP A 201 -11.77 -22.17 -5.39
CA ASP A 201 -10.42 -21.67 -5.67
C ASP A 201 -10.13 -21.67 -7.17
N ARG A 202 -10.06 -20.46 -7.74
CA ARG A 202 -10.09 -20.21 -9.19
C ARG A 202 -9.20 -19.04 -9.61
N HIS A 203 -8.18 -18.72 -8.82
CA HIS A 203 -7.28 -17.60 -9.12
C HIS A 203 -5.83 -18.01 -8.86
N PRO A 204 -4.86 -17.35 -9.52
CA PRO A 204 -3.45 -17.69 -9.41
C PRO A 204 -2.87 -17.65 -7.98
N LYS A 205 -1.80 -18.43 -7.78
CA LYS A 205 -0.97 -18.47 -6.57
C LYS A 205 0.44 -18.03 -6.94
N VAL A 206 0.76 -16.77 -6.68
CA VAL A 206 2.07 -16.17 -6.99
C VAL A 206 2.99 -16.37 -5.79
N GLY A 207 4.12 -17.03 -6.01
CA GLY A 207 5.14 -17.26 -4.98
C GLY A 207 5.99 -16.02 -4.67
N ASP A 208 6.87 -16.14 -3.68
CA ASP A 208 7.74 -15.04 -3.26
C ASP A 208 8.73 -14.62 -4.36
N GLY A 209 9.02 -13.33 -4.46
CA GLY A 209 10.04 -12.78 -5.36
C GLY A 209 9.66 -12.72 -6.84
N VAL A 210 8.42 -13.06 -7.20
CA VAL A 210 7.98 -13.11 -8.60
C VAL A 210 7.83 -11.70 -9.18
N LEU A 211 8.31 -11.54 -10.41
CA LEU A 211 8.05 -10.38 -11.27
C LEU A 211 6.99 -10.76 -12.31
N ILE A 212 5.94 -9.94 -12.42
CA ILE A 212 4.91 -10.07 -13.46
C ILE A 212 4.93 -8.80 -14.32
N GLY A 213 5.31 -8.98 -15.59
CA GLY A 213 5.44 -7.90 -16.55
C GLY A 213 4.11 -7.28 -16.98
N ALA A 214 4.20 -6.09 -17.60
CA ALA A 214 3.05 -5.29 -17.99
C ALA A 214 2.07 -6.06 -18.90
N GLY A 215 0.77 -5.93 -18.61
CA GLY A 215 -0.30 -6.53 -19.42
C GLY A 215 -0.45 -8.05 -19.31
N ALA A 216 0.34 -8.73 -18.47
CA ALA A 216 0.26 -10.17 -18.33
C ALA A 216 -1.09 -10.60 -17.74
N THR A 217 -1.73 -11.58 -18.37
CA THR A 217 -2.97 -12.18 -17.87
C THR A 217 -2.71 -13.61 -17.46
N ILE A 218 -2.87 -13.90 -16.17
CA ILE A 218 -2.69 -15.21 -15.56
C ILE A 218 -4.06 -15.65 -15.04
N LEU A 219 -4.61 -16.71 -15.61
CA LEU A 219 -5.95 -17.21 -15.30
C LEU A 219 -5.86 -18.57 -14.60
N GLY A 220 -6.74 -18.79 -13.62
CA GLY A 220 -6.90 -20.05 -12.90
C GLY A 220 -8.35 -20.33 -12.55
#